data_AF-A0A754BBW7-F1
#
_entry.id   AF-A0A754BBW7-F1
#
_cell.length_a   1.000
_cell.length_b   1.000
_cell.length_c   1.000
_cell.angle_alpha   90.00
_cell.angle_beta   90.00
_cell.angle_gamma   90.00
#
_symmetry.space_group_name_H-M   'P 1'
#
loop_
_entity.id
_entity.type
_entity.pdbx_description
1 polymer ?
#
loop_
_entity_poly.entity_id
_entity_poly.type
_entity_poly.pdbx_seq_one_letter_code
_entity_poly.pdbx_strand_id
1 'polypeptide(L)' 'IFTLQAKRTGNTITVSGEGKARNWTLCLRNITQISGTKCGSYAGSELGVVVTPQGNEVVITL' A
#
# COMPACT_ATOMS: atom_id res chain seq x y z
N ILE A 1 19.72 -4.07 1.53
CA ILE A 1 18.79 -4.21 0.37
C ILE A 1 17.38 -4.27 0.94
N PHE A 2 16.42 -3.60 0.29
CA PHE A 2 15.01 -3.66 0.65
C PHE A 2 14.21 -4.10 -0.58
N THR A 3 13.27 -5.01 -0.38
CA THR A 3 12.42 -5.57 -1.43
C THR A 3 10.96 -5.32 -1.04
N LEU A 4 10.19 -4.73 -1.94
CA LEU A 4 8.75 -4.56 -1.76
C LEU A 4 8.01 -5.36 -2.84
N GLN A 5 7.04 -6.16 -2.43
CA GLN A 5 6.23 -6.99 -3.33
C GLN A 5 4.76 -6.63 -3.16
N ALA A 6 4.03 -6.58 -4.27
CA ALA A 6 2.58 -6.41 -4.27
C ALA A 6 1.94 -7.61 -4.99
N LYS A 7 1.10 -8.35 -4.28
CA LYS A 7 0.35 -9.49 -4.81
C LYS A 7 -1.13 -9.16 -4.80
N ARG A 8 -1.78 -9.26 -5.96
CA ARG A 8 -3.23 -9.09 -6.10
C ARG A 8 -3.94 -10.44 -6.11
N THR A 9 -5.06 -10.54 -5.41
CA THR A 9 -5.99 -11.66 -5.48
C THR A 9 -7.41 -11.10 -5.38
N GLY A 10 -8.18 -11.17 -6.47
CA GLY A 10 -9.46 -10.47 -6.58
C GLY A 10 -9.31 -8.95 -6.43
N ASN A 11 -10.08 -8.37 -5.50
CA ASN A 11 -10.01 -6.93 -5.16
C ASN A 11 -9.06 -6.62 -4.00
N THR A 12 -8.30 -7.62 -3.53
CA THR A 12 -7.34 -7.44 -2.44
C THR A 12 -5.92 -7.39 -3.00
N ILE A 13 -5.14 -6.40 -2.56
CA ILE A 13 -3.70 -6.30 -2.80
C ILE A 13 -3.00 -6.45 -1.45
N THR A 14 -2.19 -7.49 -1.31
CA THR A 14 -1.27 -7.64 -0.18
C THR A 14 0.09 -7.11 -0.59
N VAL A 15 0.62 -6.17 0.19
CA VAL A 15 1.94 -5.58 -0.02
C VAL A 15 2.84 -5.99 1.15
N SER A 16 3.99 -6.58 0.85
CA SER A 16 4.95 -7.07 1.84
C SER A 16 6.35 -6.54 1.56
N GLY A 17 6.99 -5.98 2.58
CA GLY A 17 8.36 -5.48 2.56
C GLY A 17 9.32 -6.40 3.32
N GLU A 18 10.48 -6.65 2.73
CA GLU A 18 11.57 -7.42 3.33
C GLU A 18 12.86 -6.60 3.34
N GLY A 19 13.63 -6.65 4.43
CA GLY A 19 14.82 -5.84 4.65
C GLY A 19 14.54 -4.57 5.44
N LYS A 20 15.35 -3.52 5.24
CA LYS A 20 15.29 -2.28 6.03
C LYS A 20 14.95 -1.07 5.15
N ALA A 21 13.75 -0.53 5.32
CA ALA A 21 13.32 0.78 4.85
C ALA A 21 12.55 1.50 5.96
N ARG A 22 12.50 2.83 5.94
CA ARG A 22 11.79 3.65 6.94
C ARG A 22 11.02 4.77 6.25
N ASN A 23 9.92 5.19 6.84
CA ASN A 23 9.12 6.36 6.43
C ASN A 23 8.73 6.36 4.94
N TRP A 24 8.45 5.19 4.37
CA TRP A 24 8.04 5.06 2.97
C TRP A 24 6.52 5.12 2.84
N THR A 25 6.04 5.49 1.65
CA THR A 25 4.63 5.46 1.26
C THR A 25 4.49 4.73 -0.08
N LEU A 26 3.28 4.23 -0.38
CA LEU A 26 2.94 3.55 -1.62
C LEU A 26 1.83 4.32 -2.36
N CYS A 27 2.10 4.76 -3.59
CA CYS A 27 1.08 5.39 -4.43
C CYS A 27 0.41 4.36 -5.34
N LEU A 28 -0.91 4.22 -5.20
CA LEU A 28 -1.77 3.46 -6.09
C LEU A 28 -2.16 4.33 -7.29
N ARG A 29 -1.30 4.34 -8.31
CA ARG A 29 -1.45 5.22 -9.47
C ARG A 29 -2.80 5.03 -10.16
N ASN A 30 -3.50 6.14 -10.41
CA ASN A 30 -4.82 6.19 -11.06
C ASN A 30 -5.95 5.46 -10.31
N ILE A 31 -5.74 5.08 -9.04
CA ILE A 31 -6.78 4.57 -8.15
C ILE A 31 -7.19 5.72 -7.25
N THR A 32 -8.34 6.35 -7.50
CA THR A 32 -8.78 7.56 -6.78
C THR A 32 -9.50 7.24 -5.47
N GLN A 33 -9.95 6.00 -5.29
CA GLN A 33 -10.66 5.52 -4.12
C GLN A 33 -10.34 4.05 -3.88
N ILE A 34 -10.33 3.65 -2.62
CA ILE A 34 -10.23 2.26 -2.18
C ILE A 34 -11.26 2.03 -1.09
N SER A 35 -11.77 0.80 -0.98
CA SER A 35 -12.67 0.42 0.12
C SER A 35 -12.01 0.51 1.50
N GLY A 36 -10.69 0.32 1.60
CA GLY A 36 -9.95 0.52 2.84
C GLY A 36 -8.61 -0.21 2.93
N THR A 37 -7.95 -0.10 4.08
CA THR A 37 -6.66 -0.73 4.37
C THR A 37 -6.65 -1.43 5.73
N LYS A 38 -5.87 -2.50 5.86
CA LYS A 38 -5.46 -3.07 7.15
C LYS A 38 -3.97 -2.81 7.38
N CYS A 39 -3.59 -2.46 8.61
CA CYS A 39 -2.21 -2.17 9.01
C CYS A 39 -1.57 -1.00 8.25
N GLY A 40 -2.38 0.01 7.92
CA GLY A 40 -1.95 1.22 7.22
C GLY A 40 -3.02 2.30 7.26
N SER A 41 -2.63 3.54 7.00
CA SER A 41 -3.53 4.64 6.68
C SER A 41 -3.43 5.00 5.20
N TYR A 42 -4.38 5.78 4.70
CA TYR A 42 -4.35 6.25 3.31
C TYR A 42 -4.96 7.64 3.16
N ALA A 43 -4.53 8.34 2.11
CA ALA A 43 -5.04 9.65 1.72
C ALA A 43 -5.08 9.77 0.19
N GLY A 44 -5.98 10.58 -0.34
CA GLY A 44 -6.01 10.91 -1.77
C GLY A 44 -4.86 11.84 -2.17
N SER A 45 -4.39 11.72 -3.40
CA SER A 45 -3.48 12.66 -4.05
C SER A 45 -3.88 12.84 -5.52
N GLU A 46 -3.30 13.84 -6.19
CA GLU A 46 -3.49 14.05 -7.64
C GLU A 46 -3.12 12.83 -8.49
N LEU A 47 -2.28 11.94 -7.98
CA LEU A 47 -1.77 10.77 -8.70
C LEU A 47 -2.52 9.48 -8.34
N GLY A 48 -3.43 9.53 -7.36
CA GLY A 48 -4.14 8.38 -6.79
C GLY A 48 -3.99 8.28 -5.27
N VAL A 49 -4.52 7.21 -4.68
CA VAL A 49 -4.46 6.94 -3.24
C VAL A 49 -3.02 6.65 -2.82
N VAL A 50 -2.55 7.35 -1.79
CA VAL A 50 -1.25 7.13 -1.15
C VAL A 50 -1.50 6.39 0.16
N VAL A 51 -0.84 5.24 0.33
CA VAL A 51 -0.92 4.38 1.52
C VAL A 51 0.35 4.55 2.36
N THR A 52 0.17 4.79 3.65
CA THR A 52 1.24 4.81 4.65
C THR A 52 1.15 3.54 5.49
N PRO A 53 2.13 2.63 5.39
CA PRO A 53 2.14 1.37 6.12
C PRO A 53 2.47 1.59 7.61
N GLN A 54 1.90 0.78 8.50
CA GLN A 54 2.24 0.75 9.92
C GLN A 54 3.29 -0.33 10.25
N GLY A 55 3.61 -1.19 9.29
CA GLY A 55 4.58 -2.27 9.43
C GLY A 55 5.11 -2.72 8.08
N ASN A 56 5.62 -3.95 8.02
CA ASN A 56 6.17 -4.52 6.79
C ASN A 56 5.09 -5.10 5.87
N GLU A 57 3.87 -5.29 6.37
CA GLU A 57 2.74 -5.79 5.56
C GLU A 57 1.58 -4.80 5.63
N VAL A 58 0.95 -4.53 4.49
CA VAL A 58 -0.29 -3.78 4.37
C VAL A 58 -1.22 -4.49 3.39
N VAL A 59 -2.50 -4.58 3.74
CA VAL A 59 -3.54 -5.17 2.90
C VAL A 59 -4.49 -4.07 2.46
N ILE A 60 -4.69 -3.95 1.15
CA ILE A 60 -5.51 -2.92 0.51
C ILE A 60 -6.69 -3.62 -0.15
N THR A 61 -7.90 -3.16 0.14
CA THR A 61 -9.11 -3.57 -0.59
C THR A 61 -9.49 -2.45 -1.54
N LEU A 62 -9.43 -2.74 -2.85
CA LEU A 62 -9.84 -1.83 -3.92
C LEU A 62 -11.34 -1.54 -3.84
#